data_AF-A0A7C1WFD9-F1
#
_entry.id   AF-A0A7C1WFD9-F1
#
_cell.length_a   1.000
_cell.length_b   1.000
_cell.length_c   1.000
_cell.angle_alpha   90.00
_cell.angle_beta   90.00
_cell.angle_gamma   90.00
#
_symmetry.space_group_name_H-M   'P 1'
#
loop_
_entity.id
_entity.type
_entity.pdbx_description
1 polymer ?
#
loop_
_entity_poly.entity_id
_entity_poly.type
_entity_poly.pdbx_seq_one_letter_code
_entity_poly.pdbx_strand_id
1 'polypeptide(L)'
;MLNYSKLRNMEQREKSTSLLLDIGADFYKQTAQYVKEIEDRLEEEKIKNPSSKKIVLLSDELRNTKRVWESIFERREKKIVLSALSFARGGKEMPKNLTREEKIFYDAMIEILKEHRKRVFENYEK
;
A
#
# COMPACT_ATOMS: atom_id res chain seq x y z
N MET A 1 -0.38 17.55 -4.83
CA MET A 1 -1.54 17.10 -4.04
C MET A 1 -2.13 15.83 -4.63
N LEU A 2 -2.35 14.84 -3.77
CA LEU A 2 -3.05 13.59 -4.06
C LEU A 2 -4.56 13.86 -4.15
N ASN A 3 -5.30 13.07 -4.94
CA ASN A 3 -6.77 13.13 -4.97
C ASN A 3 -7.34 11.77 -5.39
N TYR A 4 -8.65 11.60 -5.27
CA TYR A 4 -9.33 10.34 -5.61
C TYR A 4 -9.04 9.87 -7.04
N SER A 5 -9.10 10.76 -8.04
CA SER A 5 -8.86 10.39 -9.45
C SER A 5 -7.43 9.87 -9.67
N LYS A 6 -6.43 10.48 -9.02
CA LYS A 6 -5.04 10.02 -9.07
C LYS A 6 -4.87 8.66 -8.39
N LEU A 7 -5.46 8.48 -7.21
CA LEU A 7 -5.46 7.19 -6.52
C LEU A 7 -6.11 6.10 -7.37
N ARG A 8 -7.25 6.41 -8.01
CA ARG A 8 -7.94 5.47 -8.88
C ARG A 8 -7.13 5.11 -10.11
N ASN A 9 -6.42 6.07 -10.70
CA ASN A 9 -5.50 5.80 -11.81
C ASN A 9 -4.33 4.92 -11.35
N MET A 10 -3.74 5.19 -10.18
CA MET A 10 -2.68 4.37 -9.60
C MET A 10 -3.16 2.94 -9.36
N GLU A 11 -4.35 2.73 -8.78
CA GLU A 11 -4.96 1.41 -8.58
C GLU A 11 -5.08 0.62 -9.89
N GLN A 12 -5.63 1.24 -10.93
CA GLN A 12 -5.79 0.60 -12.23
C GLN A 12 -4.44 0.20 -12.83
N ARG A 13 -3.46 1.11 -12.76
CA ARG A 13 -2.12 0.85 -13.28
C ARG A 13 -1.41 -0.23 -12.47
N GLU A 14 -1.47 -0.19 -11.15
CA GLU A 14 -0.91 -1.20 -10.24
C GLU A 14 -1.51 -2.58 -10.52
N LYS A 15 -2.81 -2.66 -10.85
CA LYS A 15 -3.47 -3.90 -11.29
C LYS A 15 -2.96 -4.39 -12.66
N SER A 16 -2.64 -3.49 -13.58
CA SER A 16 -2.28 -3.83 -14.97
C SER A 16 -0.84 -4.33 -15.15
N THR A 17 0.07 -3.99 -14.24
CA THR A 17 1.48 -4.39 -14.31
C THR A 17 1.80 -5.51 -13.33
N SER A 18 2.73 -6.39 -13.69
CA SER A 18 3.30 -7.39 -12.78
C SER A 18 4.30 -6.77 -11.79
N LEU A 19 4.98 -5.69 -12.19
CA LEU A 19 5.95 -4.95 -11.38
C LEU A 19 5.25 -3.91 -10.49
N LEU A 20 5.96 -3.41 -9.49
CA LEU A 20 5.48 -2.29 -8.67
C LEU A 20 5.48 -1.00 -9.49
N LEU A 21 4.34 -0.30 -9.47
CA LEU A 21 4.24 1.03 -10.04
C LEU A 21 5.08 2.02 -9.22
N ASP A 22 5.65 3.03 -9.88
CA ASP A 22 6.20 4.18 -9.17
C ASP A 22 5.07 5.09 -8.67
N ILE A 23 4.85 5.05 -7.35
CA ILE A 23 3.87 5.86 -6.63
C ILE A 23 4.53 6.88 -5.69
N GLY A 24 5.88 6.94 -5.69
CA GLY A 24 6.67 7.80 -4.81
C GLY A 24 6.92 7.24 -3.41
N ALA A 25 8.06 7.62 -2.82
CA ALA A 25 8.55 7.05 -1.56
C ALA A 25 7.66 7.33 -0.33
N ASP A 26 6.91 8.43 -0.36
CA ASP A 26 6.08 8.93 0.76
C ASP A 26 4.57 8.71 0.50
N PHE A 27 4.20 7.78 -0.39
CA PHE A 27 2.83 7.55 -0.82
C PHE A 27 1.85 7.31 0.34
N TYR A 28 2.20 6.45 1.30
CA TYR A 28 1.33 6.13 2.43
C TYR A 28 1.07 7.34 3.31
N LYS A 29 2.11 8.13 3.61
CA LYS A 29 1.97 9.40 4.32
C LYS A 29 1.07 10.38 3.60
N GLN A 30 1.25 10.56 2.29
CA GLN A 30 0.44 11.47 1.48
C GLN A 30 -1.03 11.02 1.40
N THR A 31 -1.27 9.71 1.33
CA THR A 31 -2.62 9.14 1.28
C THR A 31 -3.34 9.29 2.62
N ALA A 32 -2.64 9.03 3.73
CA ALA A 32 -3.18 9.26 5.06
C ALA A 32 -3.54 10.74 5.29
N GLN A 33 -2.70 11.67 4.84
CA GLN A 33 -3.00 13.09 4.90
C GLN A 33 -4.25 13.45 4.08
N TYR A 34 -4.38 12.94 2.85
CA TYR A 34 -5.57 13.19 2.02
C TYR A 34 -6.85 12.63 2.65
N VAL A 35 -6.79 11.42 3.22
CA VAL A 35 -7.92 10.82 3.94
C VAL A 35 -8.33 11.71 5.12
N LYS A 36 -7.37 12.20 5.90
CA LYS A 36 -7.63 13.10 7.02
C LYS A 36 -8.27 14.42 6.57
N GLU A 37 -7.81 15.00 5.46
CA GLU A 37 -8.42 16.21 4.89
C GLU A 37 -9.91 16.01 4.52
N ILE A 38 -10.30 14.81 4.06
CA ILE A 38 -11.72 14.49 3.81
C ILE A 38 -12.49 14.33 5.12
N GLU A 39 -11.90 13.68 6.12
CA GLU A 39 -12.50 13.49 7.46
C GLU A 39 -12.76 14.84 8.15
N ASP A 40 -11.78 15.74 8.15
CA ASP A 40 -11.89 17.07 8.74
C ASP A 40 -13.03 17.87 8.06
N ARG A 41 -13.07 17.86 6.71
CA ARG A 41 -14.15 18.51 5.94
C ARG A 41 -15.54 17.93 6.21
N LEU A 42 -15.61 16.61 6.42
CA LEU A 42 -16.85 15.93 6.75
C LEU A 42 -17.36 16.34 8.14
N GLU A 43 -16.46 16.44 9.12
CA GLU A 43 -16.80 16.86 10.47
C GLU A 43 -17.24 18.32 10.53
N GLU A 44 -16.52 19.22 9.86
CA GLU A 44 -16.91 20.62 9.70
C GLU A 44 -18.31 20.77 9.10
N GLU A 45 -18.63 20.00 8.04
CA GLU A 45 -19.93 20.06 7.40
C GLU A 45 -21.05 19.50 8.27
N LYS A 46 -20.79 18.45 9.07
CA LYS A 46 -21.76 17.94 10.05
C LYS A 46 -22.13 18.97 11.10
N ILE A 47 -21.15 19.73 11.60
CA ILE A 47 -21.40 20.80 12.58
C ILE A 47 -22.17 21.95 11.92
N LYS A 48 -21.77 22.34 10.70
CA LYS A 48 -22.33 23.49 9.99
C LYS A 48 -23.74 23.25 9.44
N ASN A 49 -24.00 22.10 8.85
CA ASN A 49 -25.28 21.76 8.23
C ASN A 49 -25.53 20.24 8.22
N PRO A 50 -26.06 19.67 9.32
CA PRO A 50 -26.25 18.22 9.49
C PRO A 50 -27.11 17.53 8.41
N SER A 51 -27.96 18.28 7.70
CA SER A 51 -28.88 17.75 6.68
C SER A 51 -28.38 17.98 5.25
N SER A 52 -27.13 18.44 5.09
CA SER A 52 -26.54 18.79 3.80
C SER A 52 -26.28 17.55 2.94
N LYS A 53 -26.66 17.61 1.65
CA LYS A 53 -26.26 16.61 0.64
C LYS A 53 -24.74 16.46 0.55
N LYS A 54 -23.98 17.48 0.94
CA LYS A 54 -22.52 17.47 0.95
C LYS A 54 -21.94 16.44 1.94
N ILE A 55 -22.63 16.14 3.05
CA ILE A 55 -22.22 15.09 4.00
C ILE A 55 -22.23 13.73 3.32
N VAL A 56 -23.28 13.42 2.56
CA VAL A 56 -23.39 12.16 1.81
C VAL A 56 -22.25 12.04 0.79
N LEU A 57 -21.99 13.10 0.02
CA LEU A 57 -20.91 13.12 -0.97
C LEU A 57 -19.52 12.94 -0.34
N LEU A 58 -19.23 13.64 0.76
CA LEU A 58 -17.95 13.52 1.48
C LEU A 58 -17.78 12.14 2.11
N SER A 59 -18.86 11.57 2.67
CA SER A 59 -18.84 10.21 3.22
C SER A 59 -18.57 9.17 2.13
N ASP A 60 -19.17 9.33 0.95
CA ASP A 60 -18.91 8.46 -0.19
C ASP A 60 -17.48 8.62 -0.73
N GLU A 61 -16.98 9.85 -0.85
CA GLU A 61 -15.59 10.14 -1.23
C GLU A 61 -14.60 9.48 -0.26
N LEU A 62 -14.82 9.61 1.05
CA LEU A 62 -14.00 9.01 2.08
C LEU A 62 -13.98 7.49 1.98
N ARG A 63 -15.17 6.86 1.90
CA ARG A 63 -15.31 5.41 1.78
C ARG A 63 -14.62 4.88 0.54
N ASN A 64 -14.83 5.53 -0.61
CA ASN A 64 -14.24 5.10 -1.87
C ASN A 64 -12.71 5.29 -1.87
N THR A 65 -12.22 6.39 -1.29
CA THR A 65 -10.78 6.65 -1.15
C THR A 65 -10.10 5.57 -0.30
N LYS A 66 -10.69 5.21 0.86
CA LYS A 66 -10.17 4.14 1.72
C LYS A 66 -10.11 2.79 0.99
N ARG A 67 -11.17 2.43 0.25
CA ARG A 67 -11.22 1.20 -0.56
C ARG A 67 -10.14 1.16 -1.64
N VAL A 68 -9.93 2.26 -2.36
CA VAL A 68 -8.89 2.34 -3.39
C VAL A 68 -7.50 2.24 -2.76
N TRP A 69 -7.29 2.91 -1.62
CA TRP A 69 -6.03 2.82 -0.89
C TRP A 69 -5.73 1.39 -0.44
N GLU A 70 -6.70 0.72 0.18
CA GLU A 70 -6.60 -0.69 0.59
C GLU A 70 -6.29 -1.60 -0.61
N SER A 71 -6.98 -1.43 -1.74
CA SER A 71 -6.70 -2.27 -2.92
C SER A 71 -5.31 -2.05 -3.50
N ILE A 72 -4.77 -0.83 -3.47
CA ILE A 72 -3.38 -0.55 -3.85
C ILE A 72 -2.43 -1.27 -2.90
N PHE A 73 -2.65 -1.12 -1.59
CA PHE A 73 -1.83 -1.74 -0.55
C PHE A 73 -1.76 -3.26 -0.71
N GLU A 74 -2.90 -3.95 -0.75
CA GLU A 74 -2.96 -5.42 -0.85
C GLU A 74 -2.26 -5.96 -2.10
N ARG A 75 -2.42 -5.27 -3.24
CA ARG A 75 -1.77 -5.66 -4.50
C ARG A 75 -0.26 -5.53 -4.41
N ARG A 76 0.21 -4.43 -3.84
CA ARG A 76 1.64 -4.16 -3.68
C ARG A 76 2.26 -5.10 -2.66
N GLU A 77 1.59 -5.32 -1.53
CA GLU A 77 2.01 -6.28 -0.51
C GLU A 77 2.23 -7.67 -1.11
N LYS A 78 1.26 -8.18 -1.89
CA LYS A 78 1.40 -9.45 -2.59
C LYS A 78 2.62 -9.49 -3.51
N LYS A 79 2.85 -8.43 -4.30
CA LYS A 79 4.02 -8.36 -5.21
C LYS A 79 5.34 -8.35 -4.44
N ILE A 80 5.40 -7.63 -3.32
CA ILE A 80 6.57 -7.53 -2.46
C ILE A 80 6.90 -8.90 -1.85
N VAL A 81 5.90 -9.59 -1.29
CA VAL A 81 6.07 -10.93 -0.71
C VAL A 81 6.55 -11.93 -1.77
N LEU A 82 5.96 -11.92 -2.96
CA LEU A 82 6.38 -12.80 -4.06
C LEU A 82 7.82 -12.50 -4.53
N SER A 83 8.19 -11.21 -4.61
CA SER A 83 9.55 -10.81 -4.95
C SER A 83 10.54 -11.23 -3.86
N ALA A 84 10.20 -11.06 -2.58
CA ALA A 84 11.02 -11.49 -1.46
C ALA A 84 11.25 -13.01 -1.49
N LEU A 85 10.19 -13.78 -1.75
CA LEU A 85 10.26 -15.23 -1.92
C LEU A 85 11.16 -15.64 -3.09
N SER A 86 11.06 -14.93 -4.23
CA SER A 86 11.93 -15.17 -5.39
C SER A 86 13.40 -14.91 -5.06
N PHE A 87 13.70 -13.79 -4.41
CA PHE A 87 15.07 -13.45 -3.99
C PHE A 87 15.63 -14.50 -3.03
N ALA A 88 14.86 -14.92 -2.02
CA ALA A 88 15.26 -15.97 -1.08
C ALA A 88 15.49 -17.35 -1.76
N ARG A 89 15.00 -17.55 -2.99
CA ARG A 89 15.24 -18.75 -3.82
C ARG A 89 16.44 -18.61 -4.77
N GLY A 90 17.22 -17.53 -4.66
CA GLY A 90 18.37 -17.25 -5.53
C GLY A 90 18.06 -16.31 -6.71
N GLY A 91 16.87 -15.70 -6.73
CA GLY A 91 16.58 -14.58 -7.64
C GLY A 91 17.49 -13.39 -7.34
N LYS A 92 17.91 -12.66 -8.37
CA LYS A 92 18.87 -11.54 -8.24
C LYS A 92 18.24 -10.15 -8.22
N GLU A 93 16.95 -10.05 -8.52
CA GLU A 93 16.28 -8.75 -8.69
C GLU A 93 15.52 -8.32 -7.44
N MET A 94 15.91 -7.18 -6.87
CA MET A 94 15.12 -6.47 -5.87
C MET A 94 14.02 -5.66 -6.56
N PRO A 95 12.81 -5.59 -5.96
CA PRO A 95 11.73 -4.82 -6.54
C PRO A 95 12.08 -3.32 -6.50
N LYS A 96 11.94 -2.66 -7.64
CA LYS A 96 12.07 -1.20 -7.75
C LYS A 96 10.77 -0.54 -7.26
N ASN A 97 10.83 0.77 -6.99
CA ASN A 97 9.64 1.59 -6.67
C ASN A 97 8.96 1.22 -5.34
N LEU A 98 9.72 0.72 -4.37
CA LEU A 98 9.24 0.56 -3.00
C LEU A 98 9.09 1.94 -2.35
N THR A 99 8.03 2.10 -1.56
CA THR A 99 7.94 3.16 -0.56
C THR A 99 8.95 2.91 0.57
N ARG A 100 9.12 3.90 1.46
CA ARG A 100 9.99 3.76 2.63
C ARG A 100 9.51 2.63 3.54
N GLU A 101 8.21 2.57 3.80
CA GLU A 101 7.58 1.55 4.64
C GLU A 101 7.71 0.15 4.01
N GLU A 102 7.47 0.04 2.69
CA GLU A 102 7.58 -1.23 1.96
C GLU A 102 9.01 -1.75 1.90
N LYS A 103 10.01 -0.88 1.86
CA LYS A 103 11.41 -1.31 1.90
C LYS A 103 11.74 -2.00 3.23
N ILE A 104 11.29 -1.43 4.34
CA ILE A 104 11.46 -2.04 5.67
C ILE A 104 10.77 -3.41 5.71
N PHE A 105 9.54 -3.50 5.19
CA PHE A 105 8.80 -4.75 5.10
C PHE A 105 9.52 -5.80 4.24
N TYR A 106 10.01 -5.41 3.05
CA TYR A 106 10.75 -6.31 2.16
C TYR A 106 12.01 -6.86 2.84
N ASP A 107 12.82 -6.00 3.44
CA ASP A 107 14.06 -6.39 4.11
C ASP A 107 13.78 -7.38 5.26
N ALA A 108 12.75 -7.11 6.07
CA ALA A 108 12.31 -8.02 7.13
C ALA A 108 11.84 -9.39 6.60
N MET A 109 11.08 -9.39 5.50
CA MET A 109 10.61 -10.62 4.86
C MET A 109 11.76 -11.49 4.35
N ILE A 110 12.81 -10.88 3.80
CA ILE A 110 14.00 -11.61 3.36
C ILE A 110 14.67 -12.33 4.53
N GLU A 111 14.83 -11.65 5.66
CA GLU A 111 15.46 -12.24 6.84
C GLU A 111 14.64 -13.42 7.40
N ILE A 112 13.31 -13.27 7.50
CA ILE A 112 12.41 -14.37 7.90
C ILE A 112 12.56 -15.59 6.98
N LEU A 113 12.60 -15.36 5.66
CA LEU A 113 12.72 -16.44 4.68
C LEU A 113 14.08 -17.14 4.72
N LYS A 114 15.17 -16.39 4.90
CA LYS A 114 16.51 -16.94 5.08
C LYS A 114 16.60 -17.76 6.36
N GLU A 115 16.08 -17.24 7.46
CA GLU A 115 16.13 -17.90 8.76
C GLU A 115 15.34 -19.21 8.73
N HIS A 116 14.14 -19.21 8.15
CA HIS A 116 13.36 -20.43 7.97
C HIS A 116 14.13 -21.50 7.20
N ARG A 117 14.76 -21.14 6.08
CA ARG A 117 15.60 -22.07 5.28
C ARG A 117 16.77 -22.60 6.09
N LYS A 118 17.46 -21.72 6.80
CA LYS A 118 18.58 -22.08 7.68
C LYS A 118 18.14 -23.14 8.68
N ARG A 119 17.04 -22.91 9.40
CA ARG A 119 16.48 -23.87 10.35
C ARG A 119 16.05 -25.18 9.70
N VAL A 120 15.53 -25.15 8.49
CA VAL A 120 15.14 -26.37 7.77
C VAL A 120 16.37 -27.17 7.37
N PHE A 121 17.38 -26.57 6.75
CA PHE A 121 18.49 -27.30 6.13
C PHE A 121 19.70 -27.53 7.05
N GLU A 122 20.06 -26.61 7.95
CA GLU A 122 21.20 -26.81 8.87
C GLU A 122 20.91 -27.81 10.00
N ASN A 123 19.63 -28.05 10.31
CA ASN A 123 19.25 -29.09 11.26
C ASN A 123 19.31 -30.52 10.67
N TYR A 124 19.58 -30.68 9.36
CA TYR A 124 19.80 -32.00 8.75
C TYR A 124 21.27 -32.41 8.68
N GLU A 125 22.21 -31.52 9.01
CA GLU A 125 23.66 -31.83 9.00
C GLU A 125 24.22 -32.19 10.40
N LYS A 126 23.36 -32.49 11.37
CA LYS A 126 23.72 -33.06 12.68
C LYS A 126 23.03 -34.38 12.90
#